data_AF-A0A196P8Q8-F1
#
_entry.id   AF-A0A196P8Q8-F1
#
_cell.length_a   1.000
_cell.length_b   1.000
_cell.length_c   1.000
_cell.angle_alpha   90.00
_cell.angle_beta   90.00
_cell.angle_gamma   90.00
#
_symmetry.space_group_name_H-M   'P 1'
#
loop_
_entity.id
_entity.type
_entity.pdbx_description
1 polymer ?
#
loop_
_entity_poly.entity_id
_entity_poly.type
_entity_poly.pdbx_seq_one_letter_code
_entity_poly.pdbx_strand_id
1 'polypeptide(L)'
;MSNTEEGYVNTMREAAQSRLFCEIERQEYNLVSLLNLVPFRDGDSWCVLWGVNLSEGIAGFGDTPYLAILNFNRALNAKRGAA
;
A
#
# COMPACT_ATOMS: atom_id res chain seq x y z
N MET A 1 19.14 -25.54 -23.83
CA MET A 1 19.31 -24.81 -22.57
C MET A 1 19.36 -25.86 -21.47
N SER A 2 20.37 -25.80 -20.61
CA SER A 2 20.56 -26.81 -19.56
C SER A 2 19.62 -26.56 -18.39
N ASN A 3 19.11 -27.62 -17.75
CA ASN A 3 18.20 -27.53 -16.59
C ASN A 3 18.75 -26.66 -15.43
N THR A 4 20.07 -26.47 -15.40
CA THR A 4 20.78 -25.66 -14.41
C THR A 4 20.69 -24.15 -14.67
N GLU A 5 20.70 -23.73 -15.94
CA GLU A 5 20.57 -22.32 -16.32
C GLU A 5 19.15 -21.80 -16.03
N GLU A 6 18.14 -22.64 -16.26
CA GLU A 6 16.73 -22.31 -16.02
C GLU A 6 16.43 -22.19 -14.51
N GLY A 7 17.03 -23.05 -13.68
CA GLY A 7 16.99 -22.94 -12.22
C GLY A 7 17.64 -21.65 -11.71
N TYR A 8 18.79 -21.27 -12.26
CA TYR A 8 19.45 -20.00 -11.90
C TYR A 8 18.59 -18.78 -12.25
N VAL A 9 18.00 -18.75 -13.45
CA VAL A 9 17.11 -17.67 -13.88
C VAL A 9 15.87 -17.57 -12.98
N ASN A 10 15.29 -18.69 -12.55
CA ASN A 10 14.14 -18.69 -11.64
C ASN A 10 14.50 -18.14 -10.25
N THR A 11 15.61 -18.58 -9.66
CA THR A 11 16.06 -18.04 -8.35
C THR A 11 16.34 -16.53 -8.41
N MET A 12 16.95 -16.05 -9.49
CA MET A 12 17.18 -14.62 -9.71
C MET A 12 15.88 -13.84 -9.87
N ARG A 13 14.86 -14.42 -10.52
CA ARG A 13 13.52 -13.83 -10.64
C ARG A 13 12.81 -13.75 -9.29
N GLU A 14 12.86 -14.81 -8.49
CA GLU A 14 12.24 -14.86 -7.15
C GLU A 14 12.89 -13.82 -6.21
N ALA A 15 14.22 -13.70 -6.23
CA ALA A 15 14.94 -12.70 -5.45
C ALA A 15 14.64 -11.27 -5.93
N ALA A 16 14.53 -11.04 -7.25
CA ALA A 16 14.16 -9.75 -7.80
C ALA A 16 12.71 -9.37 -7.46
N GLN A 17 11.78 -10.31 -7.56
CA GLN A 17 10.37 -10.12 -7.18
C GLN A 17 10.23 -9.79 -5.69
N SER A 18 10.94 -10.52 -4.82
CA SER A 18 10.92 -10.28 -3.38
C SER A 18 11.41 -8.87 -3.03
N ARG A 19 12.52 -8.42 -3.64
CA ARG A 19 13.03 -7.05 -3.46
C ARG A 19 12.03 -6.00 -3.94
N LEU A 20 11.39 -6.26 -5.09
CA LEU A 20 10.38 -5.39 -5.64
C LEU A 20 9.17 -5.27 -4.69
N PHE A 21 8.71 -6.38 -4.10
CA PHE A 21 7.60 -6.36 -3.14
C PHE A 21 7.93 -5.54 -1.88
N CYS A 22 9.13 -5.69 -1.30
CA CYS A 22 9.55 -4.88 -0.16
C CYS A 22 9.58 -3.38 -0.49
N GLU A 23 10.07 -3.01 -1.68
CA GLU A 23 10.16 -1.60 -2.09
C GLU A 23 8.76 -1.02 -2.36
N ILE A 24 7.89 -1.79 -3.03
CA ILE A 24 6.48 -1.39 -3.22
C ILE A 24 5.83 -1.16 -1.85
N GLU A 25 5.98 -2.10 -0.92
CA GLU A 25 5.42 -1.97 0.42
C GLU A 25 5.91 -0.68 1.10
N ARG A 26 7.21 -0.36 1.02
CA ARG A 26 7.77 0.90 1.53
C ARG A 26 7.17 2.14 0.86
N GLN A 27 6.94 2.10 -0.46
CA GLN A 27 6.37 3.22 -1.20
C GLN A 27 4.93 3.53 -0.78
N GLU A 28 4.15 2.50 -0.41
CA GLU A 28 2.77 2.65 0.04
C GLU A 28 2.67 3.43 1.37
N TYR A 29 3.70 3.36 2.22
CA TYR A 29 3.75 4.15 3.47
C TYR A 29 4.16 5.61 3.27
N ASN A 30 4.73 5.99 2.11
CA ASN A 30 5.28 7.34 1.91
C ASN A 30 4.22 8.44 2.02
N LEU A 31 3.04 8.25 1.40
CA LEU A 31 1.97 9.26 1.41
C LEU A 31 1.40 9.47 2.81
N VAL A 32 1.17 8.39 3.52
CA VAL A 32 0.66 8.39 4.91
C VAL A 32 1.69 9.06 5.84
N SER A 33 2.97 8.77 5.66
CA SER A 33 4.05 9.41 6.44
C SER A 33 4.21 10.90 6.11
N LEU A 34 4.15 11.27 4.83
CA LEU A 34 4.26 12.67 4.37
C LEU A 34 3.12 13.54 4.90
N LEU A 35 1.91 12.98 4.95
CA LEU A 35 0.72 13.64 5.48
C LEU A 35 0.59 13.49 7.01
N ASN A 36 1.55 12.83 7.66
CA ASN A 36 1.58 12.55 9.09
C ASN A 36 0.28 11.89 9.61
N LEU A 37 -0.25 10.95 8.82
CA LEU A 37 -1.46 10.20 9.15
C LEU A 37 -1.09 8.95 9.94
N VAL A 38 -1.84 8.67 11.00
CA VAL A 38 -1.65 7.48 11.82
C VAL A 38 -2.90 6.62 11.69
N PRO A 39 -2.79 5.35 11.26
CA PRO A 39 -3.92 4.44 11.27
C PRO A 39 -4.49 4.30 12.68
N PHE A 40 -5.80 4.36 12.82
CA PHE A 40 -6.51 4.19 14.10
C PHE A 40 -7.62 3.14 13.96
N ARG A 41 -8.11 2.64 15.10
CA ARG A 41 -9.21 1.67 15.13
C ARG A 41 -10.56 2.39 15.05
N ASP A 42 -11.41 1.94 14.13
CA ASP A 42 -12.81 2.36 13.99
C ASP A 42 -13.69 1.10 13.92
N GLY A 43 -14.36 0.80 15.02
CA GLY A 43 -15.02 -0.50 15.23
C GLY A 43 -14.04 -1.67 15.10
N ASP A 44 -14.35 -2.62 14.23
CA ASP A 44 -13.53 -3.81 13.96
C ASP A 44 -12.43 -3.58 12.91
N SER A 45 -12.42 -2.42 12.24
CA SER A 45 -11.50 -2.10 11.15
C SER A 45 -10.40 -1.13 11.57
N TRP A 46 -9.31 -1.09 10.80
CA TRP A 46 -8.37 0.02 10.80
C TRP A 46 -8.82 1.07 9.80
N CYS A 47 -8.64 2.34 10.16
CA CYS A 47 -8.96 3.49 9.33
C CYS A 47 -7.75 4.41 9.20
N VAL A 48 -7.52 4.92 7.99
CA VAL A 48 -6.64 6.06 7.71
C VAL A 48 -7.50 7.14 7.08
N LEU A 49 -7.53 8.33 7.69
CA LEU A 49 -8.36 9.45 7.23
C LEU A 49 -7.47 10.67 6.94
N TRP A 50 -7.62 11.22 5.75
CA TRP A 50 -7.13 12.55 5.41
C TRP A 50 -8.30 13.50 5.15
N GLY A 51 -8.50 14.47 6.05
CA GLY A 51 -9.61 15.43 5.99
C GLY A 51 -10.19 15.71 7.37
N VAL A 52 -11.21 16.57 7.42
CA VAL A 52 -11.85 16.99 8.68
C VAL A 52 -12.66 15.85 9.30
N ASN A 53 -13.35 15.09 8.47
CA ASN A 53 -14.21 13.98 8.88
C ASN A 53 -14.33 12.94 7.73
N LEU A 54 -14.93 11.79 8.00
CA LEU A 54 -15.12 10.72 7.01
C LEU A 54 -15.95 11.15 5.79
N SER A 55 -16.86 12.12 5.97
CA SER A 55 -17.78 12.58 4.93
C SER A 55 -17.11 13.51 3.91
N GLU A 56 -16.20 14.37 4.38
CA GLU A 56 -15.51 15.37 3.57
C GLU A 56 -14.11 14.90 3.13
N GLY A 57 -13.51 14.01 3.91
CA GLY A 57 -12.16 13.52 3.69
C GLY A 57 -12.03 12.40 2.67
N ILE A 58 -10.84 11.82 2.65
CA ILE A 58 -10.50 10.60 1.95
C ILE A 58 -10.08 9.60 3.01
N ALA A 59 -10.82 8.50 3.11
CA ALA A 59 -10.56 7.45 4.07
C ALA A 59 -10.23 6.13 3.37
N GLY A 60 -9.34 5.35 3.97
CA GLY A 60 -9.10 3.96 3.64
C GLY A 60 -9.37 3.08 4.86
N PHE A 61 -10.01 1.94 4.64
CA PHE A 61 -10.36 0.98 5.69
C PHE A 61 -9.75 -0.39 5.40
N GLY A 62 -9.44 -1.18 6.43
CA GLY A 62 -9.02 -2.56 6.26
C GLY A 62 -8.79 -3.32 7.56
N ASP A 63 -8.68 -4.64 7.48
CA ASP A 63 -8.51 -5.50 8.67
C ASP A 63 -7.17 -5.32 9.37
N THR A 64 -6.19 -4.75 8.66
CA THR A 64 -4.86 -4.40 9.16
C THR A 64 -4.52 -2.95 8.81
N PRO A 65 -3.57 -2.31 9.52
CA PRO A 65 -3.11 -0.97 9.18
C PRO A 65 -2.62 -0.88 7.73
N TYR A 66 -1.92 -1.90 7.26
CA TYR A 66 -1.43 -1.98 5.89
C TYR A 66 -2.58 -1.97 4.86
N LEU A 67 -3.63 -2.77 5.07
CA LEU A 67 -4.79 -2.79 4.17
C LEU A 67 -5.54 -1.45 4.17
N ALA A 68 -5.64 -0.78 5.32
CA ALA A 68 -6.22 0.55 5.41
C ALA A 68 -5.40 1.59 4.61
N ILE A 69 -4.06 1.54 4.68
CA ILE A 69 -3.15 2.40 3.92
C ILE A 69 -3.28 2.17 2.40
N LEU A 70 -3.31 0.90 1.96
CA LEU A 70 -3.50 0.57 0.54
C LEU A 70 -4.83 1.12 0.01
N ASN A 71 -5.92 0.94 0.76
CA ASN A 71 -7.23 1.44 0.36
C ASN A 71 -7.28 2.98 0.40
N PHE A 72 -6.58 3.62 1.32
CA PHE A 72 -6.42 5.07 1.35
C PHE A 72 -5.68 5.58 0.11
N ASN A 73 -4.55 4.99 -0.25
CA ASN A 73 -3.77 5.37 -1.43
C ASN A 73 -4.59 5.21 -2.72
N ARG A 74 -5.38 4.13 -2.83
CA ARG A 74 -6.32 3.93 -3.93
C ARG A 74 -7.38 5.03 -3.99
N ALA A 75 -8.01 5.35 -2.88
CA ALA A 75 -9.04 6.40 -2.81
C ALA A 75 -8.47 7.78 -3.14
N LEU A 76 -7.25 8.09 -2.68
CA LEU A 76 -6.55 9.32 -2.96
C LEU A 76 -6.19 9.45 -4.46
N ASN A 77 -5.66 8.39 -5.06
CA ASN A 77 -5.35 8.37 -6.50
C ASN A 77 -6.62 8.50 -7.36
N ALA A 78 -7.73 7.88 -6.97
CA ALA A 78 -9.00 8.00 -7.67
C ALA A 78 -9.53 9.45 -7.67
N LYS A 79 -9.44 10.16 -6.53
CA LYS A 79 -9.80 11.59 -6.48
C LYS A 79 -8.81 12.49 -7.23
N ARG A 80 -7.54 12.10 -7.35
CA ARG A 80 -6.51 12.86 -8.10
C ARG A 80 -6.77 12.87 -9.61
N GLY A 81 -7.44 11.84 -10.15
CA GLY A 81 -7.83 11.76 -11.57
C GLY A 81 -9.18 12.41 -11.91
N ALA A 82 -9.84 13.06 -10.94
CA ALA A 82 -11.14 13.72 -11.11
C ALA A 82 -11.04 15.24 -11.31
N ALA A 83 -9.88 15.73 -11.77
CA ALA A 83 -9.64 17.14 -12.11
C ALA A 83 -9.52 17.32 -13.62
#